data_AF-A0A2N5ZF59-F1
#
_entry.id   AF-A0A2N5ZF59-F1
#
_cell.length_a   1.000
_cell.length_b   1.000
_cell.length_c   1.000
_cell.angle_alpha   90.00
_cell.angle_beta   90.00
_cell.angle_gamma   90.00
#
_symmetry.space_group_name_H-M   'P 1'
#
loop_
_entity.id
_entity.type
_entity.pdbx_description
1 polymer ?
#
loop_
_entity_poly.entity_id
_entity_poly.type
_entity_poly.pdbx_seq_one_letter_code
_entity_poly.pdbx_strand_id
1 'polypeptide(L)'
;ALLVRARKITDEMAIKAAYSMANYAEKRGLNPDDIMPKMDETEMFAYEAADVAMEAIKNGVARVNLTWEEAFNRTMEDIKHTRATIDMMMQNNFIQKPDEKLLEQALETAINSVS
;
A
#
# COMPACT_ATOMS: atom_id res chain seq x y z
N ALA A 1 2.30 11.07 -4.14
CA ALA A 1 3.40 11.81 -4.83
C ALA A 1 3.34 11.73 -6.37
N LEU A 2 3.26 10.52 -6.96
CA LEU A 2 3.24 10.34 -8.42
C LEU A 2 2.02 10.98 -9.11
N LEU A 3 0.82 10.82 -8.53
CA LEU A 3 -0.44 11.35 -9.08
C LEU A 3 -0.40 12.87 -9.33
N VAL A 4 0.16 13.63 -8.38
CA VAL A 4 0.33 15.09 -8.46
C VAL A 4 1.67 15.51 -9.07
N ARG A 5 2.47 14.54 -9.51
CA ARG A 5 3.82 14.72 -10.07
C ARG A 5 4.72 15.59 -9.18
N ALA A 6 4.77 15.30 -7.88
CA ALA A 6 5.62 16.04 -6.95
C ALA A 6 7.08 16.06 -7.41
N ARG A 7 7.79 17.18 -7.24
CA ARG A 7 9.21 17.32 -7.62
C ARG A 7 10.16 16.57 -6.68
N LYS A 8 9.76 16.44 -5.42
CA LYS A 8 10.49 15.79 -4.34
C LYS A 8 9.48 15.31 -3.28
N ILE A 9 9.94 14.44 -2.40
CA ILE A 9 9.22 14.06 -1.19
C ILE A 9 9.75 14.97 -0.07
N THR A 10 8.86 15.69 0.60
CA THR A 10 9.24 16.54 1.75
C THR A 10 8.99 15.79 3.05
N ASP A 11 9.62 16.23 4.14
CA ASP A 11 9.45 15.62 5.45
C ASP A 11 7.98 15.71 5.91
N GLU A 12 7.30 16.82 5.60
CA GLU A 12 5.88 16.98 5.90
C GLU A 12 5.01 15.98 5.14
N MET A 13 5.39 15.61 3.91
CA MET A 13 4.69 14.54 3.17
C MET A 13 4.86 13.19 3.86
N ALA A 14 6.06 12.87 4.35
CA ALA A 14 6.32 11.63 5.09
C ALA A 14 5.58 11.60 6.45
N ILE A 15 5.57 12.73 7.16
CA ILE A 15 4.80 12.89 8.40
C ILE A 15 3.30 12.74 8.12
N LYS A 16 2.80 13.34 7.03
CA LYS A 16 1.39 13.24 6.64
C LYS A 16 1.00 11.80 6.31
N ALA A 17 1.87 11.03 5.65
CA ALA A 17 1.69 9.61 5.43
C ALA A 17 1.55 8.83 6.74
N ALA A 18 2.47 9.05 7.69
CA ALA A 18 2.44 8.40 8.99
C ALA A 18 1.12 8.69 9.76
N TYR A 19 0.66 9.94 9.75
CA TYR A 19 -0.62 10.31 10.35
C TYR A 19 -1.81 9.68 9.62
N SER A 20 -1.80 9.64 8.28
CA SER A 20 -2.87 8.99 7.51
C SER A 20 -3.03 7.53 7.90
N MET A 21 -1.91 6.82 8.03
CA MET A 21 -1.89 5.42 8.44
C MET A 21 -2.35 5.22 9.88
N ALA A 22 -1.87 6.04 10.81
CA ALA A 22 -2.29 5.98 12.22
C ALA A 22 -3.79 6.27 12.37
N ASN A 23 -4.31 7.29 11.70
CA ASN A 23 -5.73 7.64 11.72
C ASN A 23 -6.60 6.55 11.09
N TYR A 24 -6.13 5.89 10.02
CA TYR A 24 -6.82 4.75 9.43
C TYR A 24 -6.89 3.59 10.42
N ALA A 25 -5.77 3.26 11.07
CA ALA A 25 -5.70 2.20 12.05
C ALA A 25 -6.62 2.47 13.26
N GLU A 26 -6.63 3.71 13.77
CA GLU A 26 -7.53 4.14 14.85
C GLU A 26 -9.01 4.00 14.45
N LYS A 27 -9.38 4.47 13.26
CA LYS A 27 -10.75 4.38 12.75
C LYS A 27 -11.23 2.93 12.58
N ARG A 28 -10.34 2.04 12.14
CA ARG A 28 -10.61 0.61 11.98
C ARG A 28 -10.74 -0.11 13.33
N GLY A 29 -10.05 0.39 14.35
CA GLY A 29 -9.98 -0.19 15.69
C GLY A 29 -8.58 -0.71 15.98
N LEU A 30 -8.05 -0.33 17.15
CA LEU A 30 -6.72 -0.69 17.62
C LEU A 30 -6.83 -1.63 18.82
N ASN A 31 -5.88 -2.55 18.93
CA ASN A 31 -5.66 -3.33 20.13
C ASN A 31 -4.14 -3.63 20.28
N PRO A 32 -3.66 -4.14 21.43
CA PRO A 32 -2.23 -4.36 21.65
C PRO A 32 -1.53 -5.24 20.61
N ASP A 33 -2.27 -6.14 19.95
CA ASP A 33 -1.76 -7.05 18.92
C ASP A 33 -2.00 -6.54 17.48
N ASP A 34 -2.71 -5.41 17.31
CA ASP A 34 -3.11 -4.86 16.01
C ASP A 34 -3.10 -3.32 16.03
N ILE A 35 -1.89 -2.76 15.91
CA ILE A 35 -1.61 -1.32 16.06
C ILE A 35 -1.44 -0.57 14.73
N MET A 36 -1.33 -1.27 13.61
CA MET A 36 -0.98 -0.73 12.30
C MET A 36 -1.79 -1.44 11.21
N PRO A 37 -2.15 -0.75 10.11
CA PRO A 37 -2.89 -1.38 9.03
C PRO A 37 -2.07 -2.50 8.38
N LYS A 38 -2.77 -3.52 7.89
CA LYS A 38 -2.16 -4.68 7.22
C LYS A 38 -1.97 -4.42 5.72
N MET A 39 -1.06 -5.17 5.10
CA MET A 39 -0.75 -5.03 3.68
C MET A 39 -1.91 -5.39 2.74
N ASP A 40 -2.90 -6.15 3.22
CA ASP A 40 -4.11 -6.51 2.48
C ASP A 40 -5.24 -5.47 2.60
N GLU A 41 -5.10 -4.48 3.48
CA GLU A 41 -6.07 -3.38 3.68
C GLU A 41 -5.85 -2.28 2.64
N THR A 42 -6.28 -2.52 1.40
CA THR A 42 -5.96 -1.68 0.24
C THR A 42 -6.44 -0.23 0.34
N GLU A 43 -7.51 0.02 1.10
CA GLU A 43 -8.09 1.35 1.28
C GLU A 43 -7.12 2.31 2.00
N MET A 44 -6.27 1.78 2.90
CA MET A 44 -5.27 2.56 3.62
C MET A 44 -4.35 3.32 2.65
N PHE A 45 -3.88 2.64 1.59
CA PHE A 45 -3.00 3.24 0.60
C PHE A 45 -3.68 4.34 -0.22
N ALA A 46 -5.00 4.27 -0.42
CA ALA A 46 -5.74 5.31 -1.10
C ALA A 46 -5.92 6.55 -0.21
N TYR A 47 -6.20 6.37 1.08
CA TYR A 47 -6.19 7.46 2.06
C TYR A 47 -4.82 8.14 2.12
N GLU A 48 -3.75 7.36 2.25
CA GLU A 48 -2.38 7.87 2.29
C GLU A 48 -2.00 8.63 1.01
N ALA A 49 -2.30 8.05 -0.17
CA ALA A 49 -1.98 8.67 -1.45
C ALA A 49 -2.69 10.02 -1.63
N ALA A 50 -3.96 10.12 -1.22
CA ALA A 50 -4.74 11.35 -1.27
C ALA A 50 -4.21 12.40 -0.28
N ASP A 51 -3.94 12.01 0.96
CA ASP A 51 -3.41 12.89 2.01
C ASP A 51 -2.02 13.45 1.64
N VAL A 52 -1.12 12.60 1.15
CA VAL A 52 0.21 12.98 0.69
C VAL A 52 0.13 13.84 -0.58
N ALA A 53 -0.83 13.58 -1.47
CA ALA A 53 -1.07 14.41 -2.64
C ALA A 53 -1.48 15.84 -2.26
N MET A 54 -2.38 15.98 -1.27
CA MET A 54 -2.80 17.29 -0.79
C MET A 54 -1.66 18.04 -0.11
N GLU A 55 -0.84 17.35 0.70
CA GLU A 55 0.32 17.97 1.34
C GLU A 55 1.37 18.40 0.31
N ALA A 56 1.58 17.62 -0.75
CA ALA A 56 2.48 18.01 -1.84
C ALA A 56 2.01 19.27 -2.59
N ILE A 57 0.69 19.45 -2.75
CA ILE A 57 0.09 20.65 -3.34
C ILE A 57 0.29 21.84 -2.39
N LYS A 58 -0.01 21.66 -1.10
CA LYS A 58 0.19 22.67 -0.05
C LYS A 58 1.65 23.13 0.05
N ASN A 59 2.60 22.22 -0.08
CA ASN A 59 4.04 22.53 -0.03
C ASN A 59 4.59 23.14 -1.33
N GLY A 60 3.75 23.31 -2.36
CA GLY A 60 4.15 23.90 -3.65
C GLY A 60 5.11 23.02 -4.46
N VAL A 61 5.22 21.73 -4.13
CA VAL A 61 6.09 20.78 -4.84
C VAL A 61 5.34 19.99 -5.92
N ALA A 62 4.01 20.02 -5.92
CA ALA A 62 3.16 19.41 -6.94
C ALA A 62 3.23 20.15 -8.28
N ARG A 63 3.08 19.40 -9.38
CA ARG A 63 2.98 19.94 -10.75
C ARG A 63 1.59 19.73 -11.36
N VAL A 64 0.77 18.88 -10.75
CA VAL A 64 -0.62 18.63 -11.12
C VAL A 64 -1.47 18.84 -9.89
N ASN A 65 -2.51 19.66 -10.01
CA ASN A 65 -3.50 19.84 -8.96
C ASN A 65 -4.60 18.80 -9.15
N LEU A 66 -4.87 18.05 -8.10
CA LEU A 66 -6.00 17.13 -7.99
C LEU A 66 -6.74 17.49 -6.70
N THR A 67 -8.01 17.15 -6.65
CA THR A 67 -8.76 17.11 -5.39
C THR A 67 -8.37 15.86 -4.60
N TRP A 68 -8.67 15.86 -3.30
CA TRP A 68 -8.46 14.71 -2.45
C TRP A 68 -9.25 13.48 -2.97
N GLU A 69 -10.50 13.69 -3.35
CA GLU A 69 -11.39 12.64 -3.86
C GLU A 69 -10.89 12.04 -5.18
N GLU A 70 -10.41 12.87 -6.12
CA GLU A 70 -9.82 12.38 -7.36
C GLU A 70 -8.57 11.52 -7.10
N ALA A 71 -7.70 11.95 -6.17
CA ALA A 71 -6.52 11.19 -5.80
C ALA A 71 -6.88 9.85 -5.13
N PHE A 72 -7.87 9.85 -4.25
CA PHE A 72 -8.37 8.66 -3.58
C PHE A 72 -8.97 7.66 -4.58
N ASN A 73 -9.94 8.11 -5.38
CA ASN A 73 -10.67 7.26 -6.33
C ASN A 73 -9.74 6.66 -7.37
N ARG A 74 -8.82 7.46 -7.92
CA ARG A 74 -7.83 6.98 -8.88
C ARG A 74 -6.88 5.94 -8.26
N THR A 75 -6.43 6.15 -7.03
CA THR A 75 -5.57 5.18 -6.34
C THR A 75 -6.32 3.87 -6.11
N MET A 76 -7.59 3.92 -5.69
CA MET A 76 -8.42 2.73 -5.52
C MET A 76 -8.64 1.97 -6.83
N GLU A 77 -8.88 2.69 -7.93
CA GLU A 77 -9.03 2.10 -9.26
C GLU A 77 -7.74 1.41 -9.70
N ASP A 78 -6.59 2.08 -9.60
CA ASP A 78 -5.28 1.54 -9.99
C ASP A 78 -4.93 0.28 -9.16
N ILE A 79 -5.16 0.30 -7.84
CA ILE A 79 -4.94 -0.86 -6.97
C ILE A 79 -5.85 -2.01 -7.37
N LYS A 80 -7.16 -1.76 -7.53
CA LYS A 80 -8.13 -2.81 -7.88
C LYS A 80 -7.81 -3.44 -9.22
N HIS A 81 -7.52 -2.61 -10.22
CA HIS A 81 -7.17 -3.07 -11.56
C HIS A 81 -5.90 -3.93 -11.56
N THR A 82 -4.85 -3.47 -10.87
CA THR A 82 -3.56 -4.18 -10.80
C THR A 82 -3.71 -5.54 -10.11
N ARG A 83 -4.41 -5.58 -8.96
CA ARG A 83 -4.65 -6.83 -8.24
C ARG A 83 -5.46 -7.82 -9.08
N ALA A 84 -6.56 -7.37 -9.69
CA ALA A 84 -7.38 -8.21 -10.55
C ALA A 84 -6.59 -8.77 -11.74
N THR A 85 -5.69 -7.97 -12.33
CA THR A 85 -4.82 -8.40 -13.42
C THR A 85 -3.87 -9.51 -12.95
N ILE A 86 -3.19 -9.31 -11.82
CA ILE A 86 -2.25 -10.29 -11.27
C ILE A 86 -2.99 -11.58 -10.88
N ASP A 87 -4.16 -11.46 -10.24
CA ASP A 87 -5.01 -12.60 -9.88
C ASP A 87 -5.42 -13.40 -11.12
N MET A 88 -5.81 -12.72 -12.20
CA MET A 88 -6.12 -13.35 -13.48
C MET A 88 -4.89 -14.07 -14.07
N MET A 89 -3.70 -13.46 -14.00
CA MET A 89 -2.46 -14.08 -14.48
C MET A 89 -2.11 -15.35 -13.68
N MET A 90 -2.33 -15.34 -12.35
CA MET A 90 -2.16 -16.53 -11.50
C MET A 90 -3.19 -17.61 -11.81
N GLN A 91 -4.47 -17.25 -11.94
CA GLN A 91 -5.57 -18.19 -12.24
C GLN A 91 -5.40 -18.89 -13.60
N ASN A 92 -4.86 -18.17 -14.59
CA ASN A 92 -4.62 -18.69 -15.94
C ASN A 92 -3.22 -19.30 -16.12
N ASN A 93 -2.46 -19.48 -15.04
CA ASN A 93 -1.09 -20.04 -15.05
C ASN A 93 -0.07 -19.27 -15.90
N PHE A 94 -0.32 -17.99 -16.22
CA PHE A 94 0.72 -17.09 -16.73
C PHE A 94 1.74 -16.76 -15.64
N ILE A 95 1.31 -16.74 -14.38
CA ILE A 95 2.15 -16.78 -13.19
C ILE A 95 1.93 -18.13 -12.54
N GLN A 96 2.97 -18.96 -12.51
CA GLN A 96 2.88 -20.32 -11.98
C GLN A 96 2.87 -20.31 -10.44
N LYS A 97 2.17 -21.27 -9.85
CA LYS A 97 2.28 -21.55 -8.42
C LYS A 97 3.70 -22.04 -8.10
N PRO A 98 4.25 -21.71 -6.92
CA PRO A 98 5.52 -22.26 -6.49
C PRO A 98 5.42 -23.79 -6.37
N ASP A 99 6.55 -24.48 -6.59
CA ASP A 99 6.65 -25.93 -6.35
C ASP A 99 6.46 -26.22 -4.85
N GLU A 100 5.58 -27.17 -4.52
CA GLU A 100 5.32 -27.57 -3.14
C GLU A 100 6.59 -28.09 -2.45
N LYS A 101 7.48 -28.76 -3.19
CA LYS A 101 8.75 -29.26 -2.67
C LYS A 101 9.66 -28.14 -2.16
N LEU A 102 9.60 -26.96 -2.78
CA LEU A 102 10.35 -25.79 -2.34
C LEU A 102 9.88 -25.33 -0.95
N LEU A 103 8.56 -25.35 -0.72
CA LEU A 103 7.96 -24.96 0.55
C LEU A 103 8.29 -25.96 1.66
N GLU A 104 8.25 -27.26 1.35
CA GLU A 104 8.63 -28.33 2.27
C GLU A 104 10.11 -28.22 2.70
N GLN A 105 11.01 -28.00 1.73
CA GLN A 105 12.44 -27.81 1.99
C GLN A 105 12.71 -26.57 2.85
N ALA A 106 12.00 -25.47 2.59
CA ALA A 106 12.13 -24.25 3.38
C ALA A 106 11.69 -24.48 4.84
N LEU A 107 10.61 -25.24 5.05
CA LEU A 107 10.13 -25.59 6.39
C LEU A 107 11.14 -26.49 7.13
N GLU A 108 11.63 -27.54 6.48
CA GLU A 108 12.62 -28.45 7.09
C GLU A 108 13.91 -27.69 7.47
N THR A 109 14.39 -26.81 6.60
CA THR A 109 15.56 -25.97 6.86
C THR A 109 15.35 -25.10 8.09
N ALA A 110 14.17 -24.49 8.23
CA ALA A 110 13.85 -23.65 9.38
C ALA A 110 13.81 -24.46 10.69
N ILE A 111 13.20 -25.65 10.69
CA ILE A 111 13.14 -26.53 11.87
C ILE A 111 14.54 -26.97 12.30
N ASN A 112 15.36 -27.40 11.35
CA ASN A 112 16.73 -27.87 11.62
C ASN A 112 17.66 -26.74 12.12
N SER A 113 17.32 -25.47 11.85
CA SER A 113 18.12 -24.33 12.33
C SER A 113 17.90 -23.97 13.80
N VAL A 114 16.81 -24.46 14.41
CA VAL A 114 16.44 -24.18 15.80
C VAL A 114 16.38 -25.45 16.67
N SER A 115 16.65 -26.62 16.09
CA SER A 115 16.76 -27.91 16.78
C SER A 115 18.22 -28.26 17.03
#